data_AF-A0A7W0NLZ2-F1
#
_entry.id   AF-A0A7W0NLZ2-F1
#
_cell.length_a   1.000
_cell.length_b   1.000
_cell.length_c   1.000
_cell.angle_alpha   90.00
_cell.angle_beta   90.00
_cell.angle_gamma   90.00
#
_symmetry.space_group_name_H-M   'P 1'
#
loop_
_entity.id
_entity.type
_entity.pdbx_description
1 polymer ?
#
loop_
_entity_poly.entity_id
_entity_poly.type
_entity_poly.pdbx_seq_one_letter_code
_entity_poly.pdbx_strand_id
1 'polypeptide(L)' 'LLLIRVAERQSGHTWRRIALELQRLHQVTLTGPDGTVEQTTPPTGLAAQILGATKVKPPPQITAITPA' A
#
# COMPACT_ATOMS: atom_id res chain seq x y z
N LEU A 1 -2.62 -2.54 -20.91
CA LEU A 1 -2.87 -1.08 -21.06
C LEU A 1 -4.24 -0.64 -20.53
N LEU A 2 -5.31 -1.44 -20.67
CA LEU A 2 -6.66 -1.08 -20.17
C LEU A 2 -6.68 -0.70 -18.68
N LEU A 3 -6.14 -1.56 -17.81
CA LEU A 3 -6.15 -1.33 -16.35
C LEU A 3 -5.41 -0.06 -15.93
N ILE A 4 -4.28 0.22 -16.59
CA ILE A 4 -3.53 1.46 -16.38
C ILE A 4 -4.43 2.67 -16.66
N ARG A 5 -5.13 2.68 -17.80
CA ARG A 5 -6.04 3.78 -18.16
C ARG A 5 -7.23 3.90 -17.21
N VAL A 6 -7.77 2.79 -16.71
CA VAL A 6 -8.83 2.81 -15.70
C VAL A 6 -8.34 3.45 -14.40
N ALA A 7 -7.16 3.06 -13.92
CA ALA A 7 -6.57 3.63 -12.72
C ALA A 7 -6.32 5.14 -12.88
N GLU A 8 -5.72 5.55 -14.00
CA GLU A 8 -5.48 6.97 -14.30
C GLU A 8 -6.79 7.78 -14.36
N ARG A 9 -7.83 7.24 -15.00
CA ARG A 9 -9.13 7.90 -15.12
C ARG A 9 -9.86 8.00 -13.78
N GLN A 10 -9.77 6.98 -12.94
CA GLN A 10 -10.43 6.96 -11.64
C GLN A 10 -9.72 7.84 -10.62
N SER A 11 -8.38 7.85 -10.61
CA SER A 11 -7.60 8.62 -9.64
C SER A 11 -7.19 10.01 -10.10
N GLY A 12 -7.34 10.35 -11.38
CA GLY A 12 -6.91 11.64 -11.95
C GLY A 12 -5.39 11.84 -12.00
N HIS A 13 -4.61 10.77 -11.85
CA HIS A 13 -3.15 10.83 -11.85
C HIS A 13 -2.58 9.99 -12.98
N THR A 14 -1.39 10.36 -13.46
CA THR A 14 -0.69 9.53 -14.45
C THR A 14 -0.19 8.24 -13.82
N TRP A 15 -0.05 7.19 -14.64
CA TRP A 15 0.43 5.89 -14.20
C TRP A 15 1.78 5.98 -13.50
N ARG A 16 2.68 6.82 -14.02
CA ARG A 16 3.99 7.07 -13.41
C ARG A 16 3.86 7.56 -11.98
N ARG A 17 2.92 8.47 -11.70
CA ARG A 17 2.70 8.99 -10.34
C ARG A 17 2.01 7.97 -9.45
N ILE A 18 1.04 7.23 -9.97
CA ILE A 18 0.39 6.13 -9.26
C ILE A 18 1.42 5.08 -8.83
N ALA A 19 2.24 4.60 -9.76
CA ALA A 19 3.28 3.62 -9.50
C ALA A 19 4.27 4.11 -8.44
N LEU A 20 4.79 5.34 -8.57
CA LEU A 20 5.76 5.89 -7.63
C LEU A 20 5.22 6.04 -6.21
N GLU A 21 3.95 6.41 -6.05
CA GLU A 21 3.33 6.54 -4.73
C GLU A 21 3.03 5.17 -4.11
N LEU A 22 2.43 4.26 -4.88
CA LEU A 22 2.08 2.92 -4.37
C LEU A 22 3.33 2.06 -4.13
N GLN A 23 4.42 2.28 -4.87
CA GLN A 23 5.71 1.64 -4.60
C GLN A 23 6.31 2.00 -3.24
N ARG A 24 5.79 2.99 -2.51
CA ARG A 24 6.28 3.32 -1.15
C ARG A 24 5.63 2.43 -0.08
N LEU A 25 4.53 1.75 -0.40
CA LEU A 25 3.91 0.77 0.47
C LEU A 25 4.74 -0.50 0.47
N HIS A 26 5.32 -0.81 1.62
CA HIS A 26 6.11 -2.01 1.83
C HIS A 26 5.63 -2.71 3.07
N GLN A 27 5.62 -4.04 3.03
CA GLN A 27 5.56 -4.85 4.25
C GLN A 27 6.98 -4.98 4.80
N VAL A 28 7.14 -4.64 6.08
CA VAL A 28 8.38 -4.74 6.83
C VAL A 28 8.23 -5.80 7.92
N THR A 29 9.30 -6.55 8.15
CA THR A 29 9.38 -7.53 9.23
C THR A 29 10.22 -6.93 10.35
N LEU A 30 9.62 -6.79 11.52
CA LEU A 30 10.25 -6.29 12.74
C LEU A 30 10.48 -7.47 13.67
N THR A 31 11.74 -7.78 13.97
CA THR A 31 12.11 -8.86 14.88
C THR A 31 12.71 -8.27 16.16
N GLY A 32 12.18 -8.70 17.31
CA GLY A 32 12.65 -8.33 18.63
C GLY A 32 12.76 -9.56 19.55
N PRO A 33 13.25 -9.40 20.78
CA PRO A 33 13.39 -10.49 21.74
C PRO A 33 12.06 -11.18 22.09
N ASP A 34 10.94 -10.47 21.95
CA ASP A 34 9.60 -10.98 22.28
C ASP A 34 8.87 -11.61 21.07
N GLY A 35 9.49 -11.65 19.89
CA GLY A 35 8.93 -12.26 18.68
C GLY A 35 9.12 -11.43 17.40
N THR A 36 8.35 -11.78 16.37
CA THR A 36 8.36 -11.15 15.04
C THR A 36 7.00 -10.55 14.70
N VAL A 37 7.00 -9.32 14.16
CA VAL A 37 5.81 -8.63 13.67
C VAL A 37 5.99 -8.27 12.20
N GLU A 38 5.01 -8.59 11.38
CA GLU A 38 4.93 -8.14 9.99
C GLU A 38 3.97 -6.95 9.91
N GLN A 39 4.50 -5.78 9.55
CA GLN A 39 3.75 -4.53 9.47
C GLN A 39 3.86 -3.92 8.07
N THR A 40 2.76 -3.42 7.52
CA THR A 40 2.78 -2.59 6.31
C THR A 40 2.95 -1.12 6.67
N THR A 41 3.82 -0.42 5.95
CA THR A 41 3.98 1.04 6.10
C THR A 41 2.64 1.75 5.85
N PRO A 42 2.25 2.72 6.69
CA PRO A 42 1.03 3.48 6.46
C PRO A 42 1.03 4.15 5.08
N PRO A 43 -0.09 4.12 4.32
CA PRO A 43 -0.18 4.82 3.05
C PRO A 43 0.00 6.32 3.24
N THR A 44 0.73 6.96 2.32
CA THR A 44 0.71 8.42 2.19
C THR A 44 -0.73 8.90 1.92
N GLY A 45 -1.05 10.15 2.23
CA GLY A 45 -2.38 10.70 1.95
C GLY A 45 -2.78 10.56 0.47
N LEU A 46 -1.80 10.63 -0.44
CA LEU A 46 -2.01 10.41 -1.86
C LEU A 46 -2.22 8.93 -2.21
N ALA A 47 -1.45 8.01 -1.63
CA ALA A 47 -1.65 6.58 -1.80
C ALA A 47 -3.04 6.14 -1.31
N ALA A 48 -3.49 6.65 -0.17
CA ALA A 48 -4.83 6.38 0.36
C ALA A 48 -5.94 6.91 -0.57
N GLN A 49 -5.78 8.11 -1.13
CA GLN A 49 -6.70 8.67 -2.12
C GLN A 49 -6.76 7.82 -3.40
N ILE A 50 -5.62 7.38 -3.93
CA ILE A 50 -5.55 6.52 -5.11
C ILE A 50 -6.26 5.19 -4.87
N LEU A 51 -5.99 4.53 -3.73
CA LEU A 51 -6.64 3.27 -3.35
C LEU A 51 -8.16 3.45 -3.19
N GLY A 52 -8.61 4.53 -2.55
CA GLY A 52 -10.03 4.85 -2.42
C GLY A 52 -10.71 5.11 -3.78
N ALA A 53 -10.08 5.90 -4.64
CA ALA A 53 -10.61 6.22 -5.97
C ALA A 53 -10.72 4.98 -6.87
N THR A 54 -9.78 4.04 -6.74
CA THR A 54 -9.76 2.77 -7.48
C THR A 54 -10.57 1.65 -6.81
N LYS A 55 -11.18 1.93 -5.66
CA LYS A 55 -11.91 0.95 -4.82
C LYS A 55 -11.06 -0.26 -4.43
N VAL A 56 -9.74 -0.08 -4.34
CA VAL A 56 -8.81 -1.10 -3.87
C VAL A 56 -8.68 -0.95 -2.36
N LYS A 57 -8.94 -2.04 -1.63
CA LYS A 57 -8.78 -2.04 -0.18
C LYS A 57 -7.29 -1.87 0.17
N PRO A 58 -6.93 -0.93 1.06
CA PRO A 58 -5.55 -0.81 1.50
C PRO A 58 -5.10 -2.08 2.23
N PRO A 59 -3.81 -2.44 2.14
CA PRO A 59 -3.26 -3.56 2.90
C PRO A 59 -3.46 -3.33 4.41
N PRO A 60 -3.67 -4.40 5.19
CA PRO A 60 -3.74 -4.27 6.64
C PRO A 60 -2.41 -3.76 7.20
N GLN A 61 -2.50 -2.96 8.25
CA GLN A 61 -1.30 -2.40 8.87
C GLN A 61 -0.46 -3.49 9.54
N ILE A 62 -1.08 -4.46 10.21
CA ILE A 62 -0.38 -5.62 10.78
C ILE A 62 -0.90 -6.87 10.07
N THR A 63 0.01 -7.64 9.51
CA THR A 63 -0.33 -8.85 8.73
C THR A 63 -0.11 -10.12 9.56
N ALA A 64 0.94 -10.16 10.38
CA ALA A 64 1.25 -11.32 11.22
C ALA A 64 1.97 -10.90 12.51
N ILE A 65 1.74 -11.67 13.58
CA ILE A 65 2.46 -11.57 14.84
C ILE A 65 2.84 -13.00 15.24
N THR A 66 4.12 -13.23 15.42
CA THR A 66 4.69 -14.53 15.82
C THR A 66 5.42 -14.33 17.15
N PRO A 67 4.86 -14.81 18.28
CA PRO A 67 5.55 -14.78 19.57
C PRO A 67 6.76 -15.72 19.57
N ALA A 68 7.74 -15.42 20.43
CA ALA A 68 8.94 -16.26 20.64
C ALA A 68 8.62 -17.64 21.22
#